data_AF-E2AEZ0-F1
#
_entry.id   AF-E2AEZ0-F1
#
_cell.length_a   1.000
_cell.length_b   1.000
_cell.length_c   1.000
_cell.angle_alpha   90.00
_cell.angle_beta   90.00
_cell.angle_gamma   90.00
#
_symmetry.space_group_name_H-M   'P 1'
#
loop_
_entity.id
_entity.type
_entity.pdbx_description
1 polymer ?
#
loop_
_entity_poly.entity_id
_entity_poly.type
_entity_poly.pdbx_seq_one_letter_code
_entity_poly.pdbx_strand_id
1 'polypeptide(L)' 'MFYTQAQEIECPNRPPREGENAILIPDPTNCKHYFVCDYGRTILMECPGDMHFNPIEKVCDFSWKAGCTANEPYK' A
#
# COMPACT_ATOMS: atom_id res chain seq x y z
N MET A 1 17.62 -6.14 -21.76
CA MET A 1 17.32 -7.36 -20.99
C MET A 1 16.09 -7.04 -20.17
N PHE A 2 15.02 -7.80 -20.40
CA PHE A 2 13.63 -7.51 -20.06
C PHE A 2 13.31 -7.91 -18.63
N TYR A 3 12.57 -7.08 -17.88
CA TYR A 3 11.42 -7.37 -16.98
C TYR A 3 10.81 -6.00 -16.60
N THR A 4 10.00 -5.38 -17.48
CA THR A 4 8.53 -5.19 -17.32
C THR A 4 8.10 -4.51 -16.01
N GLN A 5 7.56 -3.28 -16.12
CA GLN A 5 6.95 -2.42 -15.09
C GLN A 5 6.67 -3.11 -13.73
N ALA A 6 7.58 -2.96 -12.77
CA ALA A 6 7.16 -2.86 -11.37
C ALA A 6 6.88 -1.38 -11.14
N GLN A 7 5.65 -1.02 -10.80
CA GLN A 7 5.30 0.35 -10.46
C GLN A 7 6.21 0.79 -9.30
N GLU A 8 7.15 1.71 -9.57
CA GLU A 8 8.18 2.13 -8.62
C GLU A 8 7.53 2.83 -7.43
N ILE A 9 7.24 2.06 -6.39
CA ILE A 9 6.81 2.60 -5.10
C ILE A 9 8.06 3.23 -4.48
N GLU A 10 8.23 4.53 -4.70
CA GLU A 10 9.39 5.28 -4.19
C GLU A 10 9.24 5.55 -2.69
N CYS A 11 9.96 4.77 -1.88
CA CYS A 11 10.10 5.03 -0.46
C CYS A 11 11.30 5.95 -0.21
N PRO A 12 11.17 6.94 0.69
CA PRO A 12 12.32 7.75 1.08
C PRO A 12 13.33 6.90 1.85
N ASN A 13 14.62 7.06 1.52
CA ASN A 13 15.76 6.44 2.22
C ASN A 13 16.03 7.10 3.59
N ARG A 14 14.98 7.47 4.32
CA ARG A 14 15.06 8.09 5.65
C ARG A 14 13.89 7.64 6.52
N PRO A 15 14.06 7.61 7.85
CA PRO A 15 12.92 7.43 8.74
C PRO A 15 11.99 8.65 8.69
N PRO A 16 10.71 8.49 9.08
CA PRO A 16 9.84 9.62 9.40
C PRO A 16 10.50 10.50 10.47
N ARG A 17 10.41 11.82 10.31
CA ARG A 17 10.85 12.77 11.34
C ARG A 17 9.92 12.69 12.55
N GLU A 18 10.37 13.20 13.68
CA GLU A 18 9.55 13.32 14.87
C GLU A 18 8.29 14.16 14.56
N GLY A 19 7.11 13.54 14.70
CA GLY A 19 5.82 14.12 14.31
C GLY A 19 5.32 13.79 12.90
N GLU A 20 6.08 13.05 12.07
CA GLU A 20 5.61 12.51 10.79
C GLU A 20 4.97 11.12 10.98
N ASN A 21 3.85 10.89 10.30
CA ASN A 21 3.22 9.57 10.26
C ASN A 21 4.00 8.61 9.36
N ALA A 22 3.84 7.31 9.60
CA ALA A 22 4.34 6.28 8.70
C ALA A 22 3.81 6.48 7.26
N ILE A 23 4.66 6.15 6.31
CA ILE A 23 4.34 6.20 4.89
C ILE A 23 3.76 4.84 4.51
N LEU A 24 2.46 4.85 4.22
CA LEU A 24 1.66 3.69 3.87
C LEU A 24 1.09 3.94 2.47
N ILE A 25 1.32 3.02 1.55
CA ILE A 25 1.00 3.19 0.13
C ILE A 25 0.08 2.05 -0.30
N PRO A 26 -1.10 2.33 -0.90
CA PRO A 26 -2.00 1.29 -1.37
C PRO A 26 -1.35 0.49 -2.52
N ASP A 27 -1.62 -0.81 -2.57
CA ASP A 27 -1.24 -1.62 -3.73
C ASP A 27 -2.23 -1.34 -4.89
N PRO A 28 -1.75 -0.94 -6.09
CA PRO A 28 -2.60 -0.66 -7.24
C PRO A 28 -3.24 -1.90 -7.87
N THR A 29 -2.75 -3.10 -7.50
CA THR A 29 -3.19 -4.39 -8.05
C THR A 29 -4.04 -5.18 -7.08
N ASN A 30 -3.89 -4.98 -5.76
CA ASN A 30 -4.62 -5.73 -4.75
C ASN A 30 -5.04 -4.84 -3.58
N CYS A 31 -6.35 -4.65 -3.42
CA CYS A 31 -6.89 -3.81 -2.35
C CYS A 31 -6.64 -4.31 -0.93
N LYS A 32 -6.36 -5.60 -0.75
CA LYS A 32 -6.00 -6.16 0.56
C LYS A 32 -4.56 -5.86 0.93
N HIS A 33 -3.72 -5.50 -0.03
CA HIS A 33 -2.32 -5.22 0.21
C HIS A 33 -2.04 -3.72 0.29
N TYR A 34 -1.03 -3.40 1.09
CA TYR A 34 -0.45 -2.08 1.17
C TYR A 34 1.04 -2.21 1.47
N PHE A 35 1.80 -1.20 1.08
CA PHE A 35 3.24 -1.13 1.30
C PHE A 35 3.55 -0.17 2.43
N VAL A 36 4.38 -0.63 3.36
CA VAL A 36 4.98 0.20 4.41
C VAL A 36 6.38 0.57 3.97
N CYS A 37 6.71 1.86 4.00
CA CYS A 37 8.08 2.28 3.75
C CYS A 37 8.92 2.20 5.03
N ASP A 38 10.04 1.51 4.94
CA ASP A 38 11.05 1.43 5.98
C ASP A 38 12.45 1.60 5.38
N TYR A 39 13.16 2.67 5.72
CA TYR A 39 14.51 2.99 5.22
C TYR A 39 14.70 2.74 3.70
N GLY A 40 13.79 3.28 2.88
CA GLY A 40 13.87 3.13 1.42
C GLY A 40 13.41 1.79 0.85
N ARG A 41 12.92 0.89 1.70
CA ARG A 41 12.37 -0.40 1.30
C ARG A 41 10.86 -0.41 1.48
N THR A 42 10.17 -1.03 0.55
CA THR A 42 8.75 -1.35 0.69
C THR A 42 8.60 -2.70 1.36
N ILE A 43 7.76 -2.75 2.39
CA ILE A 43 7.35 -3.98 3.05
C ILE A 43 5.89 -4.18 2.69
N LEU A 44 5.61 -5.26 1.95
CA LEU A 44 4.24 -5.65 1.62
C LEU A 44 3.55 -6.15 2.89
N MET A 45 2.40 -5.55 3.18
CA MET A 45 1.54 -5.91 4.29
C MET A 45 0.15 -6.23 3.76
N GLU A 46 -0.50 -7.22 4.37
CA GLU A 46 -1.86 -7.64 4.04
C GLU A 46 -2.82 -7.21 5.16
N CYS A 47 -3.98 -6.69 4.78
CA CYS A 47 -5.07 -6.39 5.68
C CYS A 47 -5.73 -7.69 6.16
N PRO A 48 -6.12 -7.77 7.45
CA PRO A 48 -6.74 -8.97 7.99
C PRO A 48 -8.13 -9.21 7.38
N GLY A 49 -8.40 -10.47 7.03
CA GLY A 49 -9.70 -10.91 6.53
C GLY A 49 -10.02 -10.39 5.13
N ASP A 50 -11.25 -9.90 4.94
CA ASP A 50 -11.73 -9.32 3.69
C ASP A 50 -11.75 -7.79 3.72
N MET A 51 -10.85 -7.19 4.51
CA MET A 51 -10.70 -5.74 4.59
C MET A 51 -9.73 -5.22 3.53
N HIS A 52 -9.98 -3.99 3.09
CA HIS A 52 -9.16 -3.29 2.12
C HIS A 52 -8.41 -2.14 2.77
N PHE A 53 -7.22 -1.85 2.29
CA PHE A 53 -6.47 -0.70 2.77
C PHE A 53 -7.14 0.60 2.32
N ASN A 54 -7.48 1.45 3.27
CA ASN A 54 -8.02 2.78 3.05
C ASN A 54 -6.86 3.79 3.02
N PRO A 55 -6.47 4.33 1.85
CA PRO A 55 -5.33 5.26 1.75
C PRO A 55 -5.61 6.64 2.37
N ILE A 56 -6.88 6.98 2.61
CA ILE A 56 -7.29 8.25 3.23
C ILE A 56 -7.10 8.18 4.74
N GLU A 57 -7.66 7.15 5.38
CA GLU A 57 -7.56 6.95 6.83
C GLU A 57 -6.27 6.21 7.24
N LYS A 58 -5.54 5.64 6.27
CA LYS A 58 -4.32 4.83 6.45
C LYS A 58 -4.51 3.61 7.34
N VAL A 59 -5.68 2.97 7.23
CA VAL A 59 -6.06 1.78 8.02
C VAL A 59 -6.69 0.73 7.12
N CYS A 60 -6.73 -0.52 7.57
CA CYS A 60 -7.58 -1.52 6.97
C CYS A 60 -9.04 -1.26 7.34
N ASP A 61 -9.88 -1.06 6.34
CA ASP A 61 -11.29 -0.73 6.47
C ASP A 61 -12.11 -1.70 5.61
N PHE A 62 -13.44 -1.69 5.77
CA PHE A 62 -14.31 -2.51 4.95
C PHE A 62 -14.20 -2.14 3.47
N SER A 63 -14.26 -3.14 2.58
CA SER A 63 -14.10 -2.96 1.13
C SER A 63 -14.99 -1.87 0.53
N TRP A 64 -16.22 -1.72 1.03
CA TRP A 64 -17.17 -0.70 0.57
C TRP A 64 -16.84 0.72 1.06
N LYS A 65 -16.02 0.88 2.12
CA LYS A 65 -15.63 2.17 2.71
C LYS A 65 -14.21 2.58 2.31
N ALA A 66 -13.31 1.61 2.12
CA ALA A 66 -11.91 1.85 1.82
C ALA A 66 -11.68 2.61 0.49
N GLY A 67 -12.64 2.57 -0.43
CA GLY A 67 -12.57 3.32 -1.69
C GLY A 67 -11.44 2.88 -2.61
N CYS A 68 -10.98 1.63 -2.46
CA CYS A 68 -9.91 1.10 -3.28
C CYS A 68 -10.31 1.05 -4.76
N THR A 69 -9.43 1.55 -5.63
CA THR A 69 -9.62 1.61 -7.09
C THR A 69 -8.74 0.62 -7.84
N ALA A 70 -8.14 -0.37 -7.14
CA ALA A 70 -7.34 -1.37 -7.82
C ALA A 70 -8.24 -2.10 -8.84
N ASN A 71 -7.79 -2.15 -10.08
CA ASN A 71 -8.48 -2.88 -11.12
C ASN A 71 -8.27 -4.37 -10.84
N GLU A 72 -9.15 -5.01 -10.05
CA GLU A 72 -9.11 -6.46 -9.82
C GLU A 72 -9.34 -7.19 -11.15
N PRO A 73 -8.36 -7.92 -11.72
CA PRO A 73 -8.59 -8.80 -12.86
C PRO A 73 -8.64 -10.28 -12.45
N TYR A 74 -8.61 -10.61 -11.15
CA TYR A 74 -8.50 -12.01 -10.71
C TYR A 74 -9.68 -12.42 -9.83
N LYS A 75 -10.75 -12.85 -10.50
CA LYS A 75 -11.64 -13.91 -10.03
C LYS A 75 -11.52 -15.11 -10.95
#